data_AF-A0A9P5JF09-F1
#
_entry.id   AF-A0A9P5JF09-F1
#
_cell.length_a   1.000
_cell.length_b   1.000
_cell.length_c   1.000
_cell.angle_alpha   90.00
_cell.angle_beta   90.00
_cell.angle_gamma   90.00
#
_symmetry.space_group_name_H-M   'P 1'
#
loop_
_entity.id
_entity.type
_entity.pdbx_description
1 polymer ?
#
loop_
_entity_poly.entity_id
_entity_poly.type
_entity_poly.pdbx_seq_one_letter_code
_entity_poly.pdbx_strand_id
1 'polypeptide(L)'
;ICSYLRPADLLHLVQSSKIFAIFLLAQASAPIWRYARLNVEDLPECPVDITEQRYACLIFGHYCQGCGKMGSPANKTTLAWQIRRRWCERCRK
;
A
#
# COMPACT_ATOMS: atom_id res chain seq x y z
N ILE A 1 -1.43 19.06 0.90
CA ILE A 1 -0.04 18.64 0.56
C ILE A 1 0.01 17.13 0.30
N CYS A 2 -0.24 16.26 1.28
CA CYS A 2 -0.18 14.80 1.07
C CYS A 2 -1.13 14.25 -0.01
N SER A 3 -2.28 14.89 -0.23
CA SER A 3 -3.26 14.51 -1.27
C SER A 3 -2.78 14.69 -2.70
N TYR A 4 -1.70 15.47 -2.92
CA TYR A 4 -1.09 15.69 -4.24
C TYR A 4 0.05 14.72 -4.54
N LEU A 5 0.39 13.84 -3.60
CA LEU A 5 1.42 12.81 -3.77
C LEU A 5 0.82 11.56 -4.42
N ARG A 6 1.67 10.69 -4.95
CA ARG A 6 1.22 9.35 -5.40
C ARG A 6 1.11 8.41 -4.20
N PRO A 7 0.34 7.32 -4.30
CA PRO A 7 0.18 6.39 -3.20
C PRO A 7 1.50 5.73 -2.78
N ALA A 8 2.43 5.50 -3.72
CA ALA A 8 3.77 5.01 -3.43
C ALA A 8 4.57 5.97 -2.51
N ASP A 9 4.47 7.28 -2.75
CA ASP A 9 5.16 8.29 -1.96
C ASP A 9 4.58 8.35 -0.54
N LEU A 10 3.25 8.23 -0.40
CA LEU A 10 2.59 8.10 0.91
C LEU A 10 3.06 6.85 1.68
N LEU A 11 3.25 5.72 1.00
CA LEU A 11 3.79 4.52 1.63
C LEU A 11 5.22 4.70 2.12
N HIS A 12 6.05 5.44 1.38
CA HIS A 12 7.40 5.78 1.85
C HIS A 12 7.37 6.70 3.06
N LEU A 13 6.44 7.65 3.13
CA LEU A 13 6.26 8.51 4.32
C LEU A 13 5.82 7.69 5.54
N VAL A 14 4.88 6.75 5.37
CA VAL A 14 4.46 5.83 6.44
C VAL A 14 5.64 5.01 6.96
N GLN A 15 6.54 4.54 6.09
CA GLN A 15 7.68 3.71 6.49
C GLN A 15 8.82 4.51 7.13
N SER A 16 9.04 5.75 6.69
CA SER A 16 10.17 6.58 7.14
C SER A 16 9.89 7.35 8.43
N SER A 17 8.63 7.63 8.77
CA SER A 17 8.28 8.45 9.93
C SER A 17 7.09 7.90 10.70
N LYS A 18 7.28 7.68 12.00
CA LYS A 18 6.21 7.25 12.90
C LYS A 18 5.05 8.24 12.98
N ILE A 19 5.33 9.53 12.88
CA ILE A 19 4.29 10.58 12.92
C ILE A 19 3.42 10.49 11.66
N PHE A 20 4.05 10.39 10.49
CA PHE A 20 3.31 10.20 9.24
C PHE A 20 2.60 8.85 9.20
N ALA A 21 3.18 7.80 9.78
CA ALA A 21 2.51 6.51 9.91
C ALA A 21 1.20 6.63 10.70
N ILE A 22 1.24 7.23 11.90
CA ILE A 22 0.05 7.44 12.74
C ILE A 22 -1.01 8.27 12.00
N PHE A 23 -0.59 9.35 11.35
CA PHE A 23 -1.49 10.23 10.62
C PHE A 23 -2.11 9.56 9.39
N LEU A 24 -1.29 9.00 8.50
CA LEU A 24 -1.74 8.49 7.20
C LEU A 24 -2.48 7.15 7.31
N LEU A 25 -2.17 6.33 8.32
CA LEU A 25 -2.88 5.06 8.54
C LEU A 25 -4.20 5.24 9.31
N ALA A 26 -4.47 6.43 9.86
CA ALA A 26 -5.76 6.72 10.46
C ALA A 26 -6.90 6.67 9.43
N GLN A 27 -8.07 6.19 9.85
CA GLN A 27 -9.27 6.15 9.00
C GLN A 27 -9.65 7.54 8.48
N ALA A 28 -9.41 8.58 9.29
CA ALA A 28 -9.64 9.99 8.91
C ALA A 28 -8.83 10.44 7.69
N SER A 29 -7.71 9.77 7.40
CA SER A 29 -6.85 10.06 6.25
C SER A 29 -7.30 9.35 4.98
N ALA A 30 -8.35 8.53 4.99
CA ALA A 30 -8.86 7.83 3.80
C ALA A 30 -9.09 8.75 2.58
N PRO A 31 -9.62 9.98 2.72
CA PRO A 31 -9.74 10.91 1.59
C PRO A 31 -8.40 11.28 0.97
N ILE A 32 -7.34 11.40 1.77
CA ILE A 32 -5.98 11.70 1.28
C ILE A 32 -5.51 10.62 0.33
N TRP A 33 -5.72 9.35 0.68
CA TRP A 33 -5.35 8.21 -0.14
C TRP A 33 -6.18 8.11 -1.42
N ARG A 34 -7.49 8.42 -1.33
CA ARG A 34 -8.35 8.51 -2.51
C ARG A 34 -7.86 9.56 -3.49
N TYR A 35 -7.54 10.77 -3.03
CA TYR A 35 -7.00 11.82 -3.91
C TYR A 35 -5.60 11.45 -4.44
N ALA A 36 -4.76 10.85 -3.60
CA ALA A 36 -3.45 10.36 -4.03
C ALA A 36 -3.55 9.32 -5.14
N ARG A 37 -4.56 8.43 -5.08
CA ARG A 37 -4.84 7.42 -6.12
C ARG A 37 -5.14 8.09 -7.47
N LEU A 38 -5.89 9.19 -7.46
CA LEU A 38 -6.24 9.94 -8.68
C LEU A 38 -5.05 10.63 -9.35
N ASN A 39 -3.91 10.76 -8.66
CA ASN A 39 -2.67 11.28 -9.24
C ASN A 39 -1.90 10.23 -10.06
N VAL A 40 -2.43 9.01 -10.21
CA VAL A 40 -1.84 7.93 -11.03
C VAL A 40 -2.78 7.63 -12.19
N GLU A 41 -2.32 7.90 -13.40
CA GLU A 41 -3.05 7.57 -14.64
C GLU A 41 -3.22 6.04 -14.79
N ASP A 42 -4.33 5.64 -15.40
CA ASP A 42 -4.70 4.24 -15.68
C ASP A 42 -4.77 3.29 -14.48
N LEU A 43 -4.82 3.84 -13.26
CA LEU A 43 -4.99 3.04 -12.06
C LEU A 43 -6.47 2.68 -11.85
N PRO A 44 -6.82 1.39 -11.64
CA PRO A 44 -8.20 1.00 -11.42
C PRO A 44 -8.80 1.70 -10.20
N GLU A 45 -10.14 1.70 -10.13
CA GLU A 45 -10.82 2.08 -8.91
C GLU A 45 -10.48 1.12 -7.77
N CYS A 46 -10.37 1.68 -6.56
CA CYS A 46 -10.23 0.88 -5.35
C CYS A 46 -11.50 0.03 -5.20
N PRO A 47 -11.37 -1.31 -5.13
CA PRO A 47 -12.52 -2.16 -4.90
C PRO A 47 -13.20 -1.88 -3.55
N VAL A 48 -14.51 -2.12 -3.48
CA VAL A 48 -15.36 -1.78 -2.31
C VAL A 48 -15.02 -2.54 -1.02
N ASP A 49 -14.41 -3.70 -1.12
CA ASP A 49 -14.08 -4.59 0.00
C ASP A 49 -12.72 -4.28 0.66
N ILE A 50 -11.96 -3.32 0.12
CA ILE A 50 -10.69 -2.87 0.72
C ILE A 50 -10.63 -1.35 0.80
N THR A 51 -9.82 -0.85 1.74
CA THR A 51 -9.60 0.59 1.89
C THR A 51 -8.57 1.11 0.89
N GLU A 52 -8.62 2.41 0.60
CA GLU A 52 -7.65 3.09 -0.28
C GLU A 52 -6.19 2.90 0.20
N GLN A 53 -5.97 2.91 1.53
CA GLN A 53 -4.64 2.60 2.11
C GLN A 53 -4.18 1.19 1.74
N ARG A 54 -5.09 0.22 1.89
CA ARG A 54 -4.78 -1.19 1.63
C ARG A 54 -4.60 -1.45 0.15
N TYR A 55 -5.38 -0.79 -0.71
CA TYR A 55 -5.22 -0.81 -2.15
C TYR A 55 -3.89 -0.22 -2.59
N ALA A 56 -3.48 0.91 -2.02
CA ALA A 56 -2.15 1.48 -2.24
C ALA A 56 -1.04 0.50 -1.84
N CYS A 57 -1.14 -0.10 -0.64
CA CYS A 57 -0.20 -1.14 -0.20
C CYS A 57 -0.18 -2.35 -1.13
N LEU A 58 -1.34 -2.73 -1.68
CA LEU A 58 -1.48 -3.87 -2.57
C LEU A 58 -0.77 -3.65 -3.90
N ILE A 59 -0.89 -2.44 -4.47
CA ILE A 59 -0.32 -2.12 -5.79
C ILE A 59 1.14 -1.70 -5.65
N PHE A 60 1.43 -0.74 -4.78
CA PHE A 60 2.73 -0.07 -4.68
C PHE A 60 3.59 -0.56 -3.51
N GLY A 61 3.05 -1.37 -2.60
CA GLY A 61 3.81 -1.88 -1.46
C GLY A 61 4.87 -2.89 -1.88
N HIS A 62 6.00 -2.88 -1.18
CA HIS A 62 7.10 -3.83 -1.41
C HIS A 62 7.27 -4.86 -0.29
N TYR A 63 6.38 -4.89 0.70
CA TYR A 63 6.49 -5.77 1.86
C TYR A 63 5.45 -6.91 1.81
N CYS A 64 5.81 -8.03 2.43
CA CYS A 64 4.92 -9.15 2.65
C CYS A 64 3.91 -8.80 3.75
N GLN A 65 2.62 -8.90 3.45
CA GLN A 65 1.55 -8.67 4.44
C GLN A 65 1.37 -9.80 5.45
N GLY A 66 2.04 -10.94 5.26
CA GLY A 66 2.05 -12.04 6.23
C GLY A 66 3.12 -11.87 7.31
N CYS A 67 4.36 -11.52 6.92
CA CYS A 67 5.49 -11.43 7.84
C CYS A 67 6.05 -10.01 8.04
N GLY A 68 5.49 -9.01 7.35
CA GLY A 68 5.94 -7.61 7.41
C GLY A 68 7.30 -7.32 6.76
N LYS A 69 8.02 -8.33 6.27
CA LYS A 69 9.36 -8.15 5.69
C LYS A 69 9.28 -7.54 4.29
N MET A 70 10.21 -6.62 4.00
CA MET A 70 10.43 -6.10 2.66
C MET A 70 10.82 -7.23 1.70
N GLY A 71 10.30 -7.18 0.48
CA GLY A 71 10.72 -8.05 -0.61
C GLY A 71 12.19 -7.78 -0.94
N SER A 72 12.92 -8.86 -1.17
CA SER A 72 14.32 -8.82 -1.58
C SER A 72 14.53 -9.76 -2.78
N PRO A 73 15.66 -9.69 -3.48
CA PRO A 73 15.97 -10.63 -4.56
C PRO A 73 15.88 -12.10 -4.12
N ALA A 74 16.19 -12.37 -2.84
CA ALA A 74 16.14 -13.71 -2.23
C ALA A 74 14.76 -14.10 -1.67
N ASN A 75 13.80 -13.17 -1.58
CA ASN A 75 12.46 -13.44 -1.07
C ASN A 75 11.46 -12.48 -1.73
N LYS A 76 11.15 -12.77 -3.00
CA LYS A 76 10.28 -11.91 -3.81
C LYS A 76 8.88 -11.89 -3.23
N THR A 77 8.30 -10.69 -3.18
CA THR A 77 6.91 -10.50 -2.77
C THR A 77 6.06 -10.34 -4.02
N THR A 78 5.05 -11.19 -4.17
CA THR A 78 4.15 -11.20 -5.32
C THR A 78 2.76 -10.74 -4.91
N LEU A 79 2.12 -9.98 -5.80
CA LEU A 79 0.72 -9.59 -5.67
C LEU A 79 -0.18 -10.76 -6.06
N ALA A 80 -0.91 -11.31 -5.09
CA ALA A 80 -1.95 -12.29 -5.31
C ALA A 80 -3.32 -11.59 -5.42
N TRP A 81 -3.71 -11.24 -6.65
CA TRP A 81 -4.95 -10.51 -6.95
C TRP A 81 -6.20 -11.19 -6.40
N GLN A 82 -6.27 -12.53 -6.49
CA GLN A 82 -7.43 -13.32 -6.03
C GLN A 82 -7.77 -13.08 -4.55
N ILE A 83 -6.74 -12.91 -3.71
CA ILE A 83 -6.91 -12.71 -2.26
C ILE A 83 -6.61 -11.27 -1.82
N ARG A 84 -6.33 -10.37 -2.77
CA ARG A 84 -5.93 -8.97 -2.54
C ARG A 84 -4.86 -8.85 -1.46
N ARG A 85 -3.82 -9.68 -1.57
CA ARG A 85 -2.65 -9.62 -0.69
C ARG A 85 -1.33 -9.71 -1.41
N ARG A 86 -0.30 -9.09 -0.81
CA ARG A 86 1.10 -9.25 -1.20
C ARG A 86 1.80 -10.22 -0.27
N TRP A 87 2.24 -11.36 -0.78
CA TRP A 87 2.93 -12.39 -0.01
C TRP A 87 4.31 -12.68 -0.57
N CYS A 88 5.27 -12.92 0.31
CA CYS A 88 6.55 -13.48 -0.08
C CYS A 88 6.44 -15.01 -0.24
N GLU A 89 7.34 -15.60 -1.01
CA GLU A 89 7.36 -17.04 -1.28
C GLU A 89 7.37 -17.88 0.01
N ARG A 90 8.03 -17.40 1.07
CA ARG A 90 8.03 -18.06 2.38
C ARG A 90 6.66 -18.07 3.06
N CYS A 91 5.86 -17.03 2.87
CA CYS A 91 4.52 -16.90 3.46
C CYS A 91 3.41 -17.49 2.57
N ARG A 92 3.72 -17.83 1.33
CA ARG A 92 2.79 -18.49 0.40
C ARG A 92 2.76 -20.01 0.55
N LYS A 93 3.47 -20.55 1.55
CA LYS A 93 3.47 -21.98 1.87
C LYS A 93 2.21 -22.37 2.63
#